data_AF-A0A2N5BKF3-F1
#
_entry.id   AF-A0A2N5BKF3-F1
#
_cell.length_a   1.000
_cell.length_b   1.000
_cell.length_c   1.000
_cell.angle_alpha   90.00
_cell.angle_beta   90.00
_cell.angle_gamma   90.00
#
_symmetry.space_group_name_H-M   'P 1'
#
loop_
_entity.id
_entity.type
_entity.pdbx_description
1 polymer ?
#
loop_
_entity_poly.entity_id
_entity_poly.type
_entity_poly.pdbx_seq_one_letter_code
_entity_poly.pdbx_strand_id
1 'polypeptide(L)'
;LPPAKHGEFERQLKGQQDGLNRLTVEEFLENVANPVKRNPIVARKARKQMQDKLEQRILDDLPDDLSPREAQRTAAKLAKETMATLAALHNPDLTAGGRDVIADFGDKQVNSTIGPQWKSKIKGIQQAAEEALKSGGDASFMNIKLIKC
;
A
#
# COMPACT_ATOMS: atom_id res chain seq x y z
N LEU A 1 5.66 -14.66 9.77
CA LEU A 1 6.25 -14.40 8.43
C LEU A 1 7.64 -15.04 8.37
N PRO A 2 8.01 -15.74 7.29
CA PRO A 2 9.36 -16.28 7.12
C PRO A 2 10.41 -15.15 7.10
N PRO A 3 11.66 -15.39 7.51
CA PRO A 3 12.72 -14.36 7.56
C PRO A 3 12.90 -13.58 6.25
N ALA A 4 12.80 -14.26 5.10
CA ALA A 4 12.90 -13.64 3.77
C ALA A 4 11.84 -12.55 3.50
N LYS A 5 10.76 -12.50 4.27
CA LYS A 5 9.69 -11.49 4.14
C LYS A 5 9.78 -10.34 5.16
N HIS A 6 10.77 -10.33 6.04
CA HIS A 6 10.87 -9.30 7.08
C HIS A 6 11.18 -7.92 6.49
N GLY A 7 12.09 -7.82 5.51
CA GLY A 7 12.36 -6.56 4.83
C GLY A 7 11.15 -6.00 4.06
N GLU A 8 10.36 -6.89 3.44
CA GLU A 8 9.10 -6.51 2.79
C GLU A 8 8.05 -6.01 3.79
N PHE A 9 7.95 -6.67 4.95
CA PHE A 9 7.09 -6.22 6.04
C PHE A 9 7.48 -4.83 6.53
N GLU A 10 8.78 -4.59 6.74
CA GLU A 10 9.30 -3.28 7.16
C GLU A 10 9.04 -2.21 6.10
N ARG A 11 9.24 -2.51 4.80
CA ARG A 11 8.91 -1.57 3.71
C ARG A 11 7.44 -1.20 3.72
N GLN A 12 6.54 -2.19 3.77
CA GLN A 12 5.10 -1.92 3.76
C GLN A 12 4.65 -1.18 5.03
N LEU A 13 5.16 -1.56 6.21
CA LEU A 13 4.86 -0.87 7.46
C LEU A 13 5.34 0.59 7.43
N LYS A 14 6.51 0.85 6.86
CA LYS A 14 7.01 2.21 6.65
C LYS A 14 6.11 2.99 5.69
N GLY A 15 5.63 2.36 4.60
CA GLY A 15 4.64 2.96 3.70
C GLY A 15 3.39 3.44 4.43
N GLN A 16 2.89 2.64 5.38
CA GLN A 16 1.76 3.02 6.23
C GLN A 16 2.07 4.20 7.14
N GLN A 17 3.23 4.19 7.79
CA GLN A 17 3.69 5.26 8.66
C GLN A 17 3.84 6.58 7.88
N ASP A 18 4.54 6.54 6.74
CA ASP A 18 4.75 7.71 5.87
C ASP A 18 3.41 8.21 5.31
N GLY A 19 2.47 7.30 5.03
CA GLY A 19 1.10 7.61 4.67
C GLY A 19 0.37 8.41 5.74
N LEU A 20 0.35 7.91 6.98
CA LEU A 20 -0.24 8.59 8.13
C LEU A 20 0.41 9.95 8.38
N ASN A 21 1.74 10.02 8.28
CA ASN A 21 2.49 11.25 8.57
C ASN A 21 2.38 12.32 7.48
N ARG A 22 1.71 12.02 6.36
CA ARG A 22 1.32 13.01 5.35
C ARG A 22 -0.04 13.65 5.64
N LEU A 23 -0.79 13.13 6.61
CA LEU A 23 -2.03 13.71 7.07
C LEU A 23 -1.76 14.67 8.22
N THR A 24 -2.49 15.78 8.22
CA THR A 24 -2.69 16.59 9.43
C THR A 24 -3.58 15.85 10.44
N VAL A 25 -3.59 16.32 11.69
CA VAL A 25 -4.48 15.81 12.74
C VAL A 25 -5.94 15.92 12.31
N GLU A 26 -6.33 17.07 11.76
CA GLU A 26 -7.70 17.29 11.27
C GLU A 26 -8.07 16.33 10.14
N GLU A 27 -7.23 16.22 9.09
CA GLU A 27 -7.49 15.31 7.96
C GLU A 27 -7.60 13.85 8.41
N PHE A 28 -6.75 13.41 9.34
CA PHE A 28 -6.82 12.05 9.85
C PHE A 28 -8.14 11.79 10.58
N LEU A 29 -8.56 12.68 11.48
CA LEU A 29 -9.80 12.55 12.23
C LEU A 29 -11.02 12.56 11.30
N GLU A 30 -11.03 13.48 10.32
CA GLU A 30 -12.06 13.56 9.30
C GLU A 30 -12.14 12.26 8.47
N ASN A 31 -11.00 11.73 8.01
CA ASN A 31 -10.99 10.50 7.21
C ASN A 31 -11.43 9.26 8.01
N VAL A 32 -11.14 9.21 9.31
CA VAL A 32 -11.58 8.10 10.19
C VAL A 32 -13.08 8.22 10.50
N ALA A 33 -13.58 9.44 10.70
CA ALA A 33 -15.01 9.69 10.89
C ALA A 33 -15.82 9.42 9.60
N ASN A 34 -15.24 9.76 8.44
CA ASN A 34 -15.86 9.67 7.12
C ASN A 34 -15.06 8.74 6.18
N PRO A 35 -15.02 7.42 6.47
CA PRO A 35 -14.16 6.50 5.73
C PRO A 35 -14.59 6.37 4.27
N VAL A 36 -13.63 6.52 3.37
CA VAL A 36 -13.84 6.39 1.93
C VAL A 36 -14.21 4.94 1.59
N LYS A 37 -15.29 4.76 0.82
CA LYS A 37 -15.67 3.45 0.29
C LYS A 37 -14.69 3.02 -0.81
N ARG A 38 -14.14 1.82 -0.66
CA ARG A 38 -13.28 1.20 -1.68
C ARG A 38 -14.03 1.05 -3.01
N ASN A 39 -13.44 1.58 -4.07
CA ASN A 39 -13.85 1.35 -5.45
C ASN A 39 -12.92 0.31 -6.10
N PRO A 40 -13.42 -0.90 -6.44
CA PRO A 40 -12.60 -1.96 -7.02
C PRO A 40 -11.98 -1.57 -8.37
N ILE A 41 -12.54 -0.58 -9.08
CA ILE A 41 -12.01 -0.08 -10.36
C ILE A 41 -10.63 0.57 -10.16
N VAL A 42 -10.41 1.28 -9.04
CA VAL A 42 -9.13 1.96 -8.76
C VAL A 42 -7.99 0.93 -8.69
N ALA A 43 -8.16 -0.11 -7.87
CA ALA A 43 -7.19 -1.18 -7.76
C ALA A 43 -7.03 -1.96 -9.08
N ARG A 44 -8.13 -2.25 -9.80
CA ARG A 44 -8.08 -2.95 -11.09
C ARG A 44 -7.28 -2.17 -12.14
N LYS A 45 -7.50 -0.85 -12.24
CA LYS A 45 -6.78 0.02 -13.17
C LYS A 45 -5.29 0.07 -12.84
N ALA A 46 -4.94 0.30 -11.57
CA ALA A 46 -3.54 0.34 -11.13
C ALA A 46 -2.84 -1.01 -11.40
N ARG A 47 -3.52 -2.14 -11.12
CA ARG A 47 -2.97 -3.48 -11.38
C ARG A 47 -2.72 -3.71 -12.87
N LYS A 48 -3.63 -3.30 -13.75
CA LYS A 48 -3.43 -3.43 -15.20
C LYS A 48 -2.22 -2.60 -15.66
N GLN A 49 -2.12 -1.36 -15.20
CA GLN A 49 -0.99 -0.48 -15.52
C GLN A 49 0.35 -1.05 -15.03
N MET A 50 0.39 -1.61 -13.82
CA MET A 50 1.59 -2.24 -13.29
C MET A 50 1.96 -3.50 -14.07
N GLN A 51 0.98 -4.34 -14.41
CA GLN A 51 1.21 -5.52 -15.24
C GLN A 51 1.81 -5.15 -16.60
N ASP A 52 1.27 -4.12 -17.26
CA ASP A 52 1.73 -3.70 -18.58
C ASP A 52 3.17 -3.17 -18.53
N LYS A 53 3.50 -2.38 -17.49
CA LYS A 53 4.88 -1.92 -17.26
C LYS A 53 5.83 -3.08 -17.00
N LEU A 54 5.39 -4.08 -16.24
CA LEU A 54 6.21 -5.23 -15.90
C LEU A 54 6.43 -6.14 -17.12
N GLU A 55 5.39 -6.33 -17.93
CA GLU A 55 5.47 -7.07 -19.20
C GLU A 55 6.45 -6.42 -20.16
N GLN A 56 6.40 -5.09 -20.32
CA GLN A 56 7.36 -4.37 -21.17
C GLN A 56 8.80 -4.51 -20.64
N ARG A 57 9.02 -4.29 -19.34
CA ARG A 57 10.36 -4.46 -18.75
C ARG A 57 10.90 -5.88 -18.96
N ILE A 58 10.07 -6.90 -18.71
CA ILE A 58 10.49 -8.29 -18.91
C ILE A 58 10.80 -8.53 -20.39
N LEU A 59 10.00 -8.00 -21.31
CA LEU A 59 10.25 -8.11 -22.73
C LEU A 59 11.60 -7.49 -23.13
N ASP A 60 11.92 -6.31 -22.59
CA ASP A 60 13.19 -5.62 -22.83
C ASP A 60 14.41 -6.38 -22.26
N ASP A 61 14.20 -7.16 -21.20
CA ASP A 61 15.24 -7.96 -20.53
C ASP A 61 15.38 -9.38 -21.11
N LEU A 62 14.49 -9.81 -22.02
CA LEU A 62 14.55 -11.14 -22.64
C LEU A 62 15.65 -11.19 -23.72
N PRO A 63 16.29 -12.36 -23.92
CA PRO A 63 17.31 -12.53 -24.95
C PRO A 63 16.73 -12.46 -26.37
N ASP A 64 17.54 -11.97 -27.31
CA ASP A 64 17.20 -11.76 -28.72
C ASP A 64 17.07 -13.06 -29.55
N ASP A 65 17.36 -14.22 -28.95
CA ASP A 65 17.26 -15.53 -29.62
C ASP A 65 15.82 -16.08 -29.65
N LEU A 66 14.89 -15.46 -28.91
CA LEU A 66 13.47 -15.77 -28.95
C LEU A 66 12.79 -15.10 -30.16
N SER A 67 11.84 -15.81 -30.79
CA SER A 67 10.97 -15.14 -31.76
C SER A 67 10.12 -14.06 -31.07
N PRO A 68 9.72 -12.98 -31.76
CA PRO A 68 8.91 -11.92 -31.16
C PRO A 68 7.63 -12.42 -30.47
N ARG A 69 7.01 -13.46 -31.05
CA ARG A 69 5.81 -14.08 -30.48
C ARG A 69 6.10 -14.86 -29.20
N GLU A 70 7.22 -15.55 -29.13
CA GLU A 70 7.64 -16.28 -27.93
C GLU A 70 8.05 -15.32 -26.82
N ALA A 71 8.83 -14.29 -27.14
CA ALA A 71 9.22 -13.26 -26.19
C ALA A 71 7.99 -12.60 -25.55
N GLN A 72 7.01 -12.17 -26.36
CA GLN A 72 5.77 -11.58 -25.85
C GLN A 72 4.96 -12.55 -24.97
N ARG A 73 4.84 -13.81 -25.36
CA ARG A 73 4.14 -14.82 -24.54
C ARG A 73 4.84 -15.08 -23.21
N THR A 74 6.18 -15.13 -23.22
CA THR A 74 7.00 -15.34 -22.03
C THR A 74 6.88 -14.14 -21.09
N ALA A 75 7.01 -12.91 -21.61
CA ALA A 75 6.87 -11.69 -20.84
C ALA A 75 5.48 -11.57 -20.19
N ALA A 76 4.41 -11.79 -20.96
CA ALA A 76 3.05 -11.75 -20.45
C ALA A 76 2.79 -12.80 -19.35
N LYS A 77 3.34 -14.01 -19.52
CA LYS A 77 3.25 -15.08 -18.51
C LYS A 77 3.97 -14.70 -17.22
N LEU A 78 5.23 -14.28 -17.30
CA LEU A 78 6.04 -13.91 -16.14
C LEU A 78 5.44 -12.70 -15.41
N ALA A 79 5.00 -11.66 -16.14
CA ALA A 79 4.34 -10.50 -15.56
C ALA A 79 3.07 -10.90 -14.80
N LYS A 80 2.26 -11.81 -15.35
CA LYS A 80 1.05 -12.33 -14.70
C LYS A 80 1.40 -13.12 -13.42
N GLU A 81 2.42 -13.96 -13.46
CA GLU A 81 2.89 -14.74 -12.31
C GLU A 81 3.41 -13.82 -11.20
N THR A 82 4.21 -12.80 -11.52
CA THR A 82 4.65 -11.79 -10.55
C THR A 82 3.47 -11.03 -9.97
N MET A 83 2.56 -10.52 -10.81
CA MET A 83 1.38 -9.78 -10.35
C MET A 83 0.44 -10.62 -9.47
N ALA A 84 0.45 -11.94 -9.60
CA ALA A 84 -0.30 -12.84 -8.73
C ALA A 84 0.22 -12.84 -7.29
N THR A 85 1.47 -12.45 -7.05
CA THR A 85 2.08 -12.33 -5.72
C THR A 85 1.87 -10.96 -5.07
N LEU A 86 1.56 -9.94 -5.87
CA LEU A 86 1.47 -8.55 -5.41
C LEU A 86 0.04 -8.12 -5.07
N ALA A 87 -0.10 -7.29 -4.04
CA ALA A 87 -1.27 -6.49 -3.73
C ALA A 87 -1.04 -5.03 -4.16
N ALA A 88 -2.11 -4.35 -4.58
CA ALA A 88 -2.12 -2.90 -4.68
C ALA A 88 -2.33 -2.33 -3.27
N LEU A 89 -1.49 -1.39 -2.86
CA LEU A 89 -1.42 -0.90 -1.49
C LEU A 89 -1.99 0.52 -1.38
N HIS A 90 -2.82 0.73 -0.36
CA HIS A 90 -3.20 2.05 0.13
C HIS A 90 -2.24 2.43 1.26
N ASN A 91 -1.62 3.62 1.18
CA ASN A 91 -0.68 4.14 2.17
C ASN A 91 -1.11 5.55 2.64
N PRO A 92 -1.84 5.69 3.77
CA PRO A 92 -2.18 4.63 4.71
C PRO A 92 -3.37 3.77 4.24
N ASP A 93 -3.64 2.66 4.95
CA ASP A 93 -4.82 1.81 4.69
C ASP A 93 -6.10 2.63 4.81
N LEU A 94 -7.14 2.27 4.05
CA LEU A 94 -8.46 2.91 4.17
C LEU A 94 -9.01 2.84 5.60
N THR A 95 -8.76 1.75 6.32
CA THR A 95 -9.13 1.57 7.73
C THR A 95 -8.38 2.52 8.66
N ALA A 96 -7.24 3.05 8.21
CA ALA A 96 -6.37 3.96 8.94
C ALA A 96 -6.46 5.40 8.44
N GLY A 97 -7.60 5.80 7.86
CA GLY A 97 -7.82 7.15 7.34
C GLY A 97 -7.19 7.40 5.95
N GLY A 98 -6.92 6.33 5.19
CA GLY A 98 -6.42 6.41 3.83
C GLY A 98 -7.49 6.84 2.82
N ARG A 99 -7.02 7.38 1.69
CA ARG A 99 -7.84 7.66 0.51
C ARG A 99 -7.84 6.47 -0.43
N ASP A 100 -8.89 6.32 -1.26
CA ASP A 100 -8.97 5.25 -2.25
C ASP A 100 -8.11 5.54 -3.50
N VAL A 101 -6.80 5.57 -3.27
CA VAL A 101 -5.75 5.73 -4.28
C VAL A 101 -4.66 4.68 -4.03
N ILE A 102 -4.14 4.08 -5.10
CA ILE A 102 -3.04 3.12 -4.98
C ILE A 102 -1.73 3.88 -4.91
N ALA A 103 -1.00 3.67 -3.82
CA ALA A 103 0.28 4.32 -3.56
C ALA A 103 1.48 3.46 -3.97
N ASP A 104 1.36 2.13 -3.87
CA ASP A 104 2.46 1.19 -4.13
C ASP A 104 1.93 -0.22 -4.45
N PHE A 105 2.84 -1.14 -4.79
CA PHE A 105 2.62 -2.58 -4.86
C PHE A 105 3.57 -3.33 -3.92
N GLY A 106 3.08 -4.39 -3.29
CA GLY A 106 3.91 -5.22 -2.41
C GLY A 106 3.38 -6.63 -2.25
N ASP A 107 4.15 -7.51 -1.61
CA ASP A 107 3.76 -8.90 -1.37
C ASP A 107 2.41 -8.96 -0.65
N LYS A 108 1.45 -9.66 -1.26
CA LYS A 108 0.07 -9.72 -0.76
C LYS A 108 -0.04 -10.45 0.58
N GLN A 109 0.85 -11.41 0.85
CA GLN A 109 0.81 -12.17 2.10
C GLN A 109 1.31 -11.28 3.24
N VAL A 110 2.38 -10.51 3.00
CA VAL A 110 2.83 -9.48 3.95
C VAL A 110 1.73 -8.46 4.21
N ASN A 111 1.10 -7.92 3.17
CA ASN A 111 0.00 -6.96 3.33
C ASN A 111 -1.14 -7.53 4.19
N SER A 112 -1.47 -8.81 4.00
CA SER A 112 -2.51 -9.49 4.78
C SER A 112 -2.20 -9.61 6.28
N THR A 113 -0.93 -9.46 6.69
CA THR A 113 -0.52 -9.42 8.10
C THR A 113 -0.61 -8.02 8.73
N ILE A 114 -0.62 -6.95 7.92
CA ILE A 114 -0.63 -5.57 8.41
C ILE A 114 -2.07 -5.10 8.64
N GLY A 115 -2.96 -5.32 7.67
CA GLY A 115 -4.36 -4.85 7.70
C GLY A 115 -5.12 -5.18 9.00
N PRO A 116 -5.10 -6.44 9.50
CA PRO A 116 -5.79 -6.80 10.73
C PRO A 116 -5.32 -6.04 11.98
N GLN A 117 -4.07 -5.55 11.99
CA GLN A 117 -3.49 -4.84 13.14
C GLN A 117 -4.12 -3.46 13.34
N TRP A 118 -4.77 -2.89 12.33
CA TRP A 118 -5.44 -1.59 12.48
C TRP A 118 -6.54 -1.62 13.51
N LYS A 119 -7.25 -2.75 13.66
CA LYS A 119 -8.36 -2.87 14.61
C LYS A 119 -7.94 -2.57 16.06
N SER A 120 -6.72 -2.94 16.44
CA SER A 120 -6.20 -2.68 17.79
C SER A 120 -5.45 -1.36 17.91
N LYS A 121 -4.88 -0.83 16.82
CA LYS A 121 -4.06 0.39 16.83
C LYS A 121 -4.88 1.68 16.60
N ILE A 122 -5.93 1.63 15.79
CA ILE A 122 -6.60 2.84 15.29
C ILE A 122 -7.22 3.68 16.42
N LYS A 123 -7.82 3.03 17.43
CA LYS A 123 -8.45 3.72 18.55
C LYS A 123 -7.44 4.56 19.35
N GLY A 124 -6.25 4.03 19.60
CA GLY A 124 -5.20 4.75 20.33
C GLY A 124 -4.65 5.93 19.52
N ILE A 125 -4.49 5.75 18.20
CA ILE A 125 -4.08 6.83 17.30
C ILE A 125 -5.14 7.95 17.26
N GLN A 126 -6.42 7.57 17.17
CA GLN A 126 -7.53 8.52 17.18
C GLN A 126 -7.59 9.33 18.48
N GLN A 127 -7.46 8.68 19.63
CA GLN A 127 -7.44 9.38 20.93
C GLN A 127 -6.29 10.38 21.01
N ALA A 128 -5.08 10.00 20.60
CA ALA A 128 -3.94 10.91 20.58
C ALA A 128 -4.14 12.11 19.63
N ALA A 129 -4.76 11.88 18.47
CA ALA A 129 -5.10 12.94 17.52
C ALA A 129 -6.16 13.90 18.09
N GLU A 130 -7.21 13.39 18.75
CA GLU A 130 -8.23 14.21 19.42
C GLU A 130 -7.64 15.08 20.54
N GLU A 131 -6.66 14.57 21.28
CA GLU A 131 -5.94 15.32 22.31
C GLU A 131 -5.04 16.42 21.71
N ALA A 132 -4.33 16.10 20.62
CA ALA A 132 -3.53 17.07 19.87
C ALA A 132 -4.41 18.21 19.31
N LEU A 133 -5.60 17.88 18.78
CA LEU A 133 -6.55 18.85 18.27
C LEU A 133 -7.02 19.82 19.36
N LYS A 134 -7.39 19.31 20.55
CA LYS A 134 -7.79 20.13 21.71
C LYS A 134 -6.70 21.07 22.18
N SER A 135 -5.44 20.72 21.92
CA SER A 135 -4.26 21.52 22.29
C SER A 135 -3.86 22.54 21.22
N GLY A 136 -4.67 22.72 20.16
CA GLY A 136 -4.40 23.65 19.06
C GLY A 136 -3.43 23.11 18.00
N GLY A 137 -3.27 21.78 17.90
CA GLY A 137 -2.41 21.10 16.94
C GLY A 137 -3.12 20.65 15.65
N ASP A 138 -4.24 21.28 15.28
CA ASP A 138 -5.07 20.94 14.10
C ASP A 138 -4.26 20.83 12.80
N ALA A 139 -3.45 21.85 12.50
CA ALA A 139 -2.61 21.92 11.30
C ALA A 139 -1.31 21.10 11.40
N SER A 140 -1.04 20.45 12.54
CA SER A 140 0.16 19.63 12.71
C SER A 140 0.01 18.28 12.02
N PHE A 141 1.10 17.78 11.44
CA PHE A 141 1.15 16.41 10.92
C PHE A 141 1.07 15.37 12.04
N MET A 142 0.52 14.19 11.74
CA MET A 142 0.31 13.11 12.71
C MET A 142 1.59 12.64 13.43
N ASN A 143 2.75 12.70 12.77
CA ASN A 143 4.07 12.36 13.32
C ASN A 143 4.11 11.04 14.14
N ILE A 144 3.49 9.99 13.60
CA ILE A 144 3.40 8.65 14.19
C ILE A 144 4.65 7.84 13.90
N LYS A 145 5.00 6.96 14.83
CA LYS A 145 5.94 5.85 14.64
C LYS A 145 5.23 4.51 14.76
N LEU A 146 5.23 3.71 13.69
CA LEU A 146 4.72 2.34 13.72
C LEU A 146 5.88 1.39 14.06
N ILE A 147 5.69 0.58 15.11
CA ILE A 147 6.68 -0.38 15.58
C ILE A 147 6.19 -1.79 15.24
N LYS A 148 7.12 -2.64 14.77
CA LYS A 148 6.89 -4.07 14.60
C LYS A 148 6.52 -4.69 15.95
N CYS A 149 5.39 -5.37 15.99
CA CYS A 149 4.97 -6.15 17.14
C CYS A 149 5.79 -7.43 17.26
#